data_AF-A0A524QSN4-F1
#
_entry.id   AF-A0A524QSN4-F1
#
_cell.length_a   1.000
_cell.length_b   1.000
_cell.length_c   1.000
_cell.angle_alpha   90.00
_cell.angle_beta   90.00
_cell.angle_gamma   90.00
#
_symmetry.space_group_name_H-M   'P 1'
#
loop_
_entity.id
_entity.type
_entity.pdbx_description
1 polymer ?
#
loop_
_entity_poly.entity_id
_entity_poly.type
_entity_poly.pdbx_seq_one_letter_code
_entity_poly.pdbx_strand_id
1 'polypeptide(L)'
;CVNLDGWTIDFLNAKYPGGRTINGEWCGSRQGVGPIETVIRLGTERGTREMLSTTAAHFDKGYELNDFAWVTCIWELCLVEGRKIYGYKGRNGLDGLVIWLSEMRRRWPEAKCITQGEFGMLWREQFKNNDNLNYRFVQRGSGICGSDPDMEIRWFMNKDFRLALLRNWKTNTPEKLIDFTRYDLKAHEPADPKPGQHTRNWSLINRLNQKEIRPQDKPISIGQLNADEQAIIKRRYPELIKDASEK
;
A
#
# COMPACT_ATOMS: atom_id res chain seq x y z
N CYS A 1 8.28 19.32 6.38
CA CYS A 1 7.79 18.27 7.29
C CYS A 1 7.84 16.95 6.53
N VAL A 2 8.17 15.83 7.18
CA VAL A 2 8.08 14.50 6.56
C VAL A 2 6.64 13.99 6.75
N ASN A 3 6.00 13.56 5.66
CA ASN A 3 4.65 12.99 5.73
C ASN A 3 4.75 11.47 5.82
N LEU A 4 4.17 10.88 6.87
CA LEU A 4 4.34 9.48 7.25
C LEU A 4 2.97 8.79 7.29
N ASP A 5 2.85 7.62 6.66
CA ASP A 5 1.67 6.78 6.75
C ASP A 5 1.42 6.27 8.19
N GLY A 6 0.19 5.88 8.49
CA GLY A 6 -0.23 5.38 9.80
C GLY A 6 -0.35 3.85 9.87
N TRP A 7 -0.76 3.20 8.78
CA TRP A 7 -0.92 1.75 8.72
C TRP A 7 -0.45 1.21 7.38
N THR A 8 0.59 0.38 7.41
CA THR A 8 1.05 -0.32 6.20
C THR A 8 -0.04 -1.28 5.72
N ILE A 9 -0.37 -1.15 4.45
CA ILE A 9 -1.45 -1.89 3.78
C ILE A 9 -0.89 -3.04 2.94
N ASP A 10 -1.70 -4.09 2.77
CA ASP A 10 -1.51 -5.02 1.67
C ASP A 10 -1.90 -4.31 0.37
N PHE A 11 -0.96 -4.15 -0.56
CA PHE A 11 -1.19 -3.38 -1.78
C PHE A 11 -2.26 -3.99 -2.70
N LEU A 12 -2.42 -5.31 -2.72
CA LEU A 12 -3.42 -5.98 -3.55
C LEU A 12 -4.82 -5.77 -2.97
N ASN A 13 -4.97 -5.91 -1.66
CA ASN A 13 -6.25 -5.70 -1.01
C ASN A 13 -6.64 -4.21 -0.98
N ALA A 14 -5.64 -3.32 -0.87
CA ALA A 14 -5.84 -1.89 -0.87
C ALA A 14 -6.27 -1.31 -2.23
N LYS A 15 -6.25 -2.05 -3.34
CA LYS A 15 -6.82 -1.53 -4.59
C LYS A 15 -8.33 -1.34 -4.53
N TYR A 16 -9.04 -2.06 -3.65
CA TYR A 16 -10.48 -1.94 -3.56
C TYR A 16 -10.93 -0.65 -2.84
N PRO A 17 -12.10 -0.08 -3.19
CA PRO A 17 -12.75 0.96 -2.40
C PRO A 17 -13.56 0.34 -1.25
N GLY A 18 -13.40 0.87 -0.03
CA GLY A 18 -14.22 0.46 1.13
C GLY A 18 -14.02 -1.00 1.56
N GLY A 19 -15.00 -1.58 2.24
CA GLY A 19 -15.07 -3.01 2.52
C GLY A 19 -16.02 -3.72 1.57
N ARG A 20 -15.73 -4.98 1.24
CA ARG A 20 -16.53 -5.79 0.31
C ARG A 20 -16.41 -7.28 0.61
N THR A 21 -17.40 -8.05 0.13
CA THR A 21 -17.35 -9.51 0.20
C THR A 21 -16.50 -10.07 -0.94
N ILE A 22 -15.52 -10.90 -0.62
CA ILE A 22 -14.65 -11.62 -1.57
C ILE A 22 -14.71 -13.10 -1.17
N ASN A 23 -15.12 -13.98 -2.09
CA ASN A 23 -15.26 -15.42 -1.86
C ASN A 23 -16.06 -15.78 -0.58
N GLY A 24 -17.14 -15.02 -0.31
CA GLY A 24 -17.99 -15.22 0.87
C GLY A 24 -17.49 -14.60 2.16
N GLU A 25 -16.31 -13.97 2.19
CA GLU A 25 -15.73 -13.33 3.38
C GLU A 25 -15.72 -11.80 3.25
N TRP A 26 -15.99 -11.09 4.35
CA TRP A 26 -15.93 -9.62 4.39
C TRP A 26 -14.49 -9.11 4.53
N CYS A 27 -14.00 -8.43 3.50
CA CYS A 27 -12.63 -7.94 3.37
C CYS A 27 -12.62 -6.41 3.28
N GLY A 28 -11.84 -5.76 4.14
CA GLY A 28 -11.73 -4.30 4.16
C GLY A 28 -10.52 -3.83 3.37
N SER A 29 -10.62 -2.82 2.51
CA SER A 29 -9.48 -2.22 1.78
C SER A 29 -8.37 -1.63 2.65
N ARG A 30 -8.55 -1.63 3.98
CA ARG A 30 -7.54 -1.22 4.97
C ARG A 30 -6.73 -2.39 5.52
N GLN A 31 -6.93 -3.62 5.02
CA GLN A 31 -6.14 -4.78 5.43
C GLN A 31 -4.65 -4.57 5.11
N GLY A 32 -3.81 -5.06 6.01
CA GLY A 32 -2.37 -4.93 6.00
C GLY A 32 -1.84 -5.36 7.35
N VAL A 33 -1.10 -4.49 8.05
CA VAL A 33 -0.62 -4.78 9.42
C VAL A 33 -1.57 -4.32 10.53
N GLY A 34 -2.66 -3.63 10.18
CA GLY A 34 -3.64 -3.11 11.15
C GLY A 34 -4.43 -4.24 11.86
N PRO A 35 -4.71 -4.11 13.17
CA PRO A 35 -5.29 -5.21 13.97
C PRO A 35 -6.74 -5.55 13.62
N ILE A 36 -7.54 -4.55 13.25
CA ILE A 36 -8.99 -4.69 13.02
C ILE A 36 -9.25 -5.65 11.85
N GLU A 37 -8.62 -5.42 10.71
CA GLU A 37 -8.79 -6.22 9.48
C GLU A 37 -8.06 -7.57 9.54
N THR A 38 -7.15 -7.77 10.50
CA THR A 38 -6.35 -8.99 10.61
C THR A 38 -6.70 -9.80 11.85
N VAL A 39 -5.91 -9.70 12.92
CA VAL A 39 -5.96 -10.58 14.10
C VAL A 39 -7.28 -10.48 14.87
N ILE A 40 -8.00 -9.35 14.75
CA ILE A 40 -9.33 -9.19 15.35
C ILE A 40 -10.42 -9.80 14.46
N ARG A 41 -10.45 -9.53 13.16
CA ARG A 41 -11.50 -10.04 12.25
C ARG A 41 -11.26 -11.49 11.82
N LEU A 42 -10.06 -11.79 11.33
CA LEU A 42 -9.66 -13.08 10.78
C LEU A 42 -9.23 -14.09 11.85
N GLY A 43 -8.85 -13.59 13.04
CA GLY A 43 -8.34 -14.40 14.14
C GLY A 43 -6.82 -14.48 14.13
N THR A 44 -6.25 -14.99 15.22
CA THR A 44 -4.81 -14.94 15.48
C THR A 44 -3.98 -15.57 14.36
N GLU A 45 -4.27 -16.81 13.97
CA GLU A 45 -3.47 -17.53 12.97
C GLU A 45 -3.54 -16.85 11.60
N ARG A 46 -4.75 -16.68 11.02
CA ARG A 46 -4.91 -16.06 9.70
C ARG A 46 -4.44 -14.61 9.69
N GLY A 47 -4.77 -13.84 10.74
CA GLY A 47 -4.41 -12.44 10.85
C GLY A 47 -2.90 -12.21 10.92
N THR A 48 -2.18 -13.01 11.71
CA THR A 48 -0.71 -12.88 11.79
C THR A 48 -0.01 -13.26 10.49
N ARG A 49 -0.51 -14.27 9.76
CA ARG A 49 0.00 -14.59 8.41
C ARG A 49 -0.13 -13.40 7.46
N GLU A 50 -1.26 -12.70 7.49
CA GLU A 50 -1.47 -11.50 6.67
C GLU A 50 -0.55 -10.34 7.09
N MET A 51 -0.43 -10.06 8.39
CA MET A 51 0.48 -9.03 8.91
C MET A 51 1.93 -9.31 8.51
N LEU A 52 2.38 -10.57 8.62
CA LEU A 52 3.73 -11.00 8.25
C LEU A 52 3.96 -10.94 6.73
N SER A 53 2.96 -11.32 5.92
CA SER A 53 3.03 -11.18 4.46
C SER A 53 3.17 -9.71 4.04
N THR A 54 2.35 -8.83 4.62
CA THR A 54 2.43 -7.39 4.39
C THR A 54 3.78 -6.82 4.83
N THR A 55 4.29 -7.25 5.99
CA THR A 55 5.61 -6.83 6.50
C THR A 55 6.74 -7.28 5.56
N ALA A 56 6.67 -8.53 5.07
CA ALA A 56 7.67 -9.09 4.15
C ALA A 56 7.75 -8.34 2.81
N ALA A 57 6.63 -7.82 2.29
CA ALA A 57 6.65 -6.98 1.08
C ALA A 57 7.55 -5.74 1.24
N HIS A 58 7.69 -5.22 2.47
CA HIS A 58 8.56 -4.11 2.82
C HIS A 58 9.96 -4.56 3.22
N PHE A 59 10.08 -5.56 4.09
CA PHE A 59 11.34 -5.93 4.73
C PHE A 59 12.21 -6.88 3.88
N ASP A 60 11.62 -7.62 2.94
CA ASP A 60 12.35 -8.47 2.00
C ASP A 60 12.63 -7.68 0.71
N LYS A 61 11.80 -7.83 -0.33
CA LYS A 61 12.03 -7.21 -1.63
C LYS A 61 11.97 -5.68 -1.58
N GLY A 62 11.13 -5.11 -0.70
CA GLY A 62 11.08 -3.67 -0.48
C GLY A 62 12.41 -3.10 0.01
N TYR A 63 13.09 -3.79 0.93
CA TYR A 63 14.41 -3.37 1.42
C TYR A 63 15.44 -3.41 0.29
N GLU A 64 15.48 -4.52 -0.47
CA GLU A 64 16.38 -4.68 -1.62
C GLU A 64 16.20 -3.57 -2.67
N LEU A 65 14.97 -3.10 -2.88
CA LEU A 65 14.66 -2.12 -3.91
C LEU A 65 14.86 -0.65 -3.47
N ASN A 66 14.88 -0.39 -2.17
CA ASN A 66 14.79 0.96 -1.59
C ASN A 66 15.92 1.30 -0.61
N ASP A 67 16.81 0.36 -0.29
CA ASP A 67 17.92 0.47 0.68
C ASP A 67 17.50 0.73 2.15
N PHE A 68 16.20 0.82 2.40
CA PHE A 68 15.61 0.80 3.73
C PHE A 68 14.21 0.20 3.66
N ALA A 69 13.70 -0.20 4.82
CA ALA A 69 12.34 -0.69 4.95
C ALA A 69 11.67 -0.03 6.14
N TRP A 70 10.36 0.14 6.02
CA TRP A 70 9.55 0.77 7.03
C TRP A 70 8.13 0.21 6.98
N VAL A 71 7.62 -0.12 8.17
CA VAL A 71 6.26 -0.59 8.40
C VAL A 71 5.68 0.20 9.56
N THR A 72 4.46 0.69 9.39
CA THR A 72 3.72 1.49 10.37
C THR A 72 2.48 0.76 10.82
N CYS A 73 2.16 0.88 12.09
CA CYS A 73 0.91 0.39 12.61
C CYS A 73 0.48 1.24 13.80
N ILE A 74 -0.81 1.57 13.86
CA ILE A 74 -1.46 2.21 15.00
C ILE A 74 -2.43 1.20 15.60
N TRP A 75 -2.41 1.09 16.92
CA TRP A 75 -3.31 0.26 17.71
C TRP A 75 -4.03 1.15 18.71
N GLU A 76 -5.35 1.25 18.59
CA GLU A 76 -6.15 2.02 19.54
C GLU A 76 -6.32 1.23 20.82
N LEU A 77 -5.97 1.84 21.97
CA LEU A 77 -6.12 1.20 23.29
C LEU A 77 -7.54 0.73 23.57
N CYS A 78 -8.55 1.43 23.03
CA CYS A 78 -9.94 1.05 23.19
C CYS A 78 -10.29 -0.30 22.54
N LEU A 79 -9.49 -0.83 21.60
CA LEU A 79 -9.74 -2.13 20.99
C LEU A 79 -9.52 -3.31 21.96
N VAL A 80 -8.67 -3.13 22.98
CA VAL A 80 -8.39 -4.17 23.98
C VAL A 80 -9.67 -4.56 24.73
N GLU A 81 -10.45 -3.55 25.10
CA GLU A 81 -11.75 -3.70 25.75
C GLU A 81 -12.91 -3.74 24.74
N GLY A 82 -12.70 -3.19 23.54
CA GLY A 82 -13.65 -3.19 22.43
C GLY A 82 -14.13 -4.58 22.05
N ARG A 83 -13.35 -5.64 22.31
CA ARG A 83 -13.79 -7.05 22.16
C ARG A 83 -15.06 -7.41 22.92
N LYS A 84 -15.40 -6.67 23.99
CA LYS A 84 -16.58 -6.87 24.84
C LYS A 84 -17.83 -6.23 24.25
N ILE A 85 -17.65 -5.26 23.36
CA ILE A 85 -18.71 -4.38 22.84
C ILE A 85 -18.96 -4.68 21.35
N TYR A 86 -17.87 -4.76 20.60
CA TYR A 86 -17.88 -5.08 19.18
C TYR A 86 -17.75 -6.60 19.05
N GLY A 87 -18.65 -7.23 18.28
CA GLY A 87 -18.82 -8.68 18.11
C GLY A 87 -17.64 -9.44 17.50
N TYR A 88 -16.40 -9.15 17.93
CA TYR A 88 -15.15 -9.76 17.50
C TYR A 88 -14.92 -11.16 18.09
N LYS A 89 -15.99 -11.82 18.58
CA LYS A 89 -15.93 -13.14 19.22
C LYS A 89 -14.94 -13.17 20.39
N GLY A 90 -14.88 -12.07 21.17
CA GLY A 90 -13.99 -11.94 22.31
C GLY A 90 -12.50 -11.70 21.98
N ARG A 91 -12.14 -11.54 20.70
CA ARG A 91 -10.74 -11.29 20.28
C ARG A 91 -10.34 -9.83 20.48
N ASN A 92 -9.20 -9.60 21.13
CA ASN A 92 -8.56 -8.29 21.28
C ASN A 92 -7.27 -8.13 20.45
N GLY A 93 -6.83 -9.19 19.76
CA GLY A 93 -5.66 -9.15 18.87
C GLY A 93 -4.29 -9.23 19.55
N LEU A 94 -4.19 -9.25 20.89
CA LEU A 94 -2.91 -9.18 21.60
C LEU A 94 -1.99 -10.38 21.34
N ASP A 95 -2.55 -11.60 21.27
CA ASP A 95 -1.75 -12.78 20.90
C ASP A 95 -1.13 -12.63 19.51
N GLY A 96 -1.88 -12.02 18.59
CA GLY A 96 -1.41 -11.71 17.25
C GLY A 96 -0.30 -10.66 17.23
N LEU A 97 -0.37 -9.64 18.09
CA LEU A 97 0.69 -8.65 18.26
C LEU A 97 1.99 -9.31 18.76
N VAL A 98 1.88 -10.19 19.75
CA VAL A 98 3.03 -10.93 20.29
C VAL A 98 3.69 -11.78 19.20
N ILE A 99 2.90 -12.53 18.43
CA ILE A 99 3.40 -13.34 17.31
C ILE A 99 4.07 -12.45 16.27
N TRP A 100 3.41 -11.38 15.83
CA TRP A 100 3.94 -10.50 14.79
C TRP A 100 5.29 -9.88 15.18
N LEU A 101 5.40 -9.31 16.38
CA LEU A 101 6.64 -8.70 16.85
C LEU A 101 7.75 -9.73 17.12
N SER A 102 7.40 -10.90 17.64
CA SER A 102 8.36 -11.99 17.86
C SER A 102 8.92 -12.52 16.54
N GLU A 103 8.06 -12.73 15.55
CA GLU A 103 8.46 -13.16 14.21
C GLU A 103 9.24 -12.09 13.46
N MET A 104 8.91 -10.80 13.66
CA MET A 104 9.74 -9.72 13.12
C MET A 104 11.15 -9.77 13.66
N ARG A 105 11.32 -9.93 14.98
CA ARG A 105 12.64 -10.07 15.60
C ARG A 105 13.38 -11.33 15.14
N ARG A 106 12.66 -12.41 14.88
CA ARG A 106 13.24 -13.68 14.42
C ARG A 106 13.69 -13.63 12.96
N ARG A 107 12.84 -13.10 12.06
CA ARG A 107 13.10 -13.05 10.60
C ARG A 107 13.98 -11.88 10.18
N TRP A 108 13.81 -10.72 10.82
CA TRP A 108 14.52 -9.49 10.54
C TRP A 108 15.14 -8.93 11.82
N PRO A 109 16.20 -9.57 12.36
CA PRO A 109 16.75 -9.25 13.69
C PRO A 109 17.31 -7.83 13.80
N GLU A 110 17.64 -7.19 12.69
CA GLU A 110 18.12 -5.80 12.65
C GLU A 110 16.99 -4.76 12.63
N ALA A 111 15.74 -5.19 12.48
CA ALA A 111 14.59 -4.29 12.49
C ALA A 111 14.46 -3.58 13.84
N LYS A 112 14.31 -2.25 13.80
CA LYS A 112 14.15 -1.41 14.99
C LYS A 112 12.69 -1.03 15.18
N CYS A 113 12.18 -1.22 16.40
CA CYS A 113 10.89 -0.66 16.81
C CYS A 113 11.14 0.71 17.43
N ILE A 114 11.02 1.76 16.60
CA ILE A 114 11.23 3.16 16.99
C ILE A 114 9.93 3.94 16.86
N THR A 115 9.87 5.10 17.50
CA THR A 115 8.73 6.00 17.37
C THR A 115 8.63 6.55 15.93
N GLN A 116 7.42 6.94 15.53
CA GLN A 116 7.18 7.55 14.23
C GLN A 116 8.00 8.86 14.04
N GLY A 117 8.18 9.62 15.12
CA GLY A 117 9.00 10.84 15.12
C GLY A 117 10.48 10.57 14.89
N GLU A 118 11.05 9.56 15.56
CA GLU A 118 12.45 9.15 15.36
C GLU A 118 12.70 8.71 13.91
N PHE A 119 11.81 7.88 13.34
CA PHE A 119 11.92 7.48 11.94
C PHE A 119 11.86 8.70 11.01
N GLY A 120 10.92 9.62 11.24
CA GLY A 120 10.79 10.85 10.44
C GLY A 120 12.06 11.71 10.48
N MET A 121 12.74 11.78 11.62
CA MET A 121 14.00 12.52 11.75
C MET A 121 15.16 11.83 11.04
N LEU A 122 15.29 10.50 11.12
CA LEU A 122 16.27 9.72 10.36
C LEU A 122 16.04 9.88 8.85
N TRP A 123 14.79 9.79 8.40
CA TRP A 123 14.44 9.97 6.99
C TRP A 123 14.78 11.39 6.51
N ARG A 124 14.47 12.42 7.30
CA ARG A 124 14.79 13.83 6.99
C ARG A 124 16.31 14.09 6.97
N GLU A 125 17.07 13.37 7.78
CA GLU A 125 18.52 13.44 7.77
C GLU A 125 19.10 12.91 6.46
N GLN A 126 18.57 11.79 5.95
CA GLN A 126 19.01 11.18 4.70
C GLN A 126 18.50 11.92 3.45
N PHE A 127 17.21 12.27 3.41
CA PHE A 127 16.55 12.82 2.23
C PHE A 127 16.22 14.30 2.42
N LYS A 128 17.04 15.17 1.81
CA LYS A 128 16.92 16.64 1.95
C LYS A 128 15.81 17.25 1.09
N ASN A 129 15.49 16.59 -0.02
CA ASN A 129 14.44 16.97 -0.94
C ASN A 129 13.91 15.71 -1.64
N ASN A 130 12.95 15.90 -2.54
CA ASN A 130 12.30 14.78 -3.22
C ASN A 130 13.06 14.29 -4.47
N ASP A 131 14.15 14.93 -4.88
CA ASP A 131 14.77 14.68 -6.19
C ASP A 131 15.21 13.23 -6.39
N ASN A 132 15.77 12.65 -5.34
CA ASN A 132 16.30 11.29 -5.33
C ASN A 132 15.30 10.24 -4.81
N LEU A 133 14.06 10.63 -4.49
CA LEU A 133 13.05 9.66 -4.06
C LEU A 133 12.60 8.82 -5.24
N ASN A 134 12.71 7.50 -5.08
CA ASN A 134 12.39 6.52 -6.11
C ASN A 134 12.00 5.17 -5.49
N TYR A 135 10.90 5.15 -4.74
CA TYR A 135 10.44 3.96 -4.06
C TYR A 135 9.85 2.94 -5.04
N ARG A 136 10.15 1.67 -4.79
CA ARG A 136 9.62 0.53 -5.55
C ARG A 136 9.18 -0.57 -4.61
N PHE A 137 8.04 -1.17 -4.89
CA PHE A 137 7.53 -2.32 -4.14
C PHE A 137 7.03 -3.40 -5.08
N VAL A 138 7.16 -4.65 -4.66
CA VAL A 138 6.58 -5.81 -5.34
C VAL A 138 5.87 -6.65 -4.27
N GLN A 139 4.61 -6.97 -4.49
CA GLN A 139 3.84 -7.82 -3.59
C GLN A 139 3.05 -8.85 -4.39
N ARG A 140 3.18 -10.12 -3.99
CA ARG A 140 2.29 -11.22 -4.41
C ARG A 140 1.27 -11.47 -3.31
N GLY A 141 0.10 -11.96 -3.69
CA GLY A 141 -0.98 -12.13 -2.73
C GLY A 141 -0.70 -13.20 -1.69
N SER A 142 -1.16 -12.94 -0.47
CA SER A 142 -1.03 -13.84 0.67
C SER A 142 -2.03 -15.01 0.63
N GLY A 143 -3.02 -14.94 -0.26
CA GLY A 143 -4.18 -15.84 -0.26
C GLY A 143 -5.25 -15.46 0.76
N ILE A 144 -5.14 -14.29 1.40
CA ILE A 144 -6.06 -13.85 2.45
C ILE A 144 -6.88 -12.66 1.98
N CYS A 145 -8.19 -12.84 1.95
CA CYS A 145 -9.13 -11.79 1.57
C CYS A 145 -8.88 -11.28 0.13
N GLY A 146 -8.74 -9.97 -0.10
CA GLY A 146 -8.47 -9.41 -1.42
C GLY A 146 -7.02 -9.53 -1.89
N SER A 147 -6.16 -10.18 -1.10
CA SER A 147 -4.76 -10.47 -1.44
C SER A 147 -4.68 -11.78 -2.26
N ASP A 148 -5.14 -11.71 -3.51
CA ASP A 148 -5.23 -12.86 -4.44
C ASP A 148 -3.85 -13.46 -4.73
N PRO A 149 -3.62 -14.77 -4.43
CA PRO A 149 -2.29 -15.39 -4.50
C PRO A 149 -1.74 -15.50 -5.92
N ASP A 150 -2.58 -15.40 -6.93
CA ASP A 150 -2.17 -15.45 -8.34
C ASP A 150 -1.77 -14.07 -8.87
N MET A 151 -2.03 -13.02 -8.10
CA MET A 151 -1.78 -11.64 -8.49
C MET A 151 -0.45 -11.12 -7.92
N GLU A 152 0.23 -10.32 -8.73
CA GLU A 152 1.42 -9.55 -8.37
C GLU A 152 1.16 -8.08 -8.69
N ILE A 153 1.39 -7.21 -7.70
CA ILE A 153 1.35 -5.76 -7.87
C ILE A 153 2.74 -5.18 -7.70
N ARG A 154 3.08 -4.22 -8.56
CA ARG A 154 4.33 -3.45 -8.51
C ARG A 154 4.00 -1.98 -8.38
N TRP A 155 4.59 -1.33 -7.38
CA TRP A 155 4.47 0.11 -7.18
C TRP A 155 5.77 0.82 -7.50
N PHE A 156 5.64 2.01 -8.05
CA PHE A 156 6.72 2.95 -8.35
C PHE A 156 6.28 4.32 -7.85
N MET A 157 7.06 4.95 -6.99
CA MET A 157 6.71 6.24 -6.38
C MET A 157 7.94 7.16 -6.35
N ASN A 158 7.84 8.30 -7.00
CA ASN A 158 8.89 9.30 -7.06
C ASN A 158 8.28 10.70 -6.98
N LYS A 159 9.11 11.75 -7.11
CA LYS A 159 8.64 13.14 -7.01
C LYS A 159 7.65 13.55 -8.10
N ASP A 160 7.69 12.89 -9.25
CA ASP A 160 6.96 13.30 -10.45
C ASP A 160 5.62 12.55 -10.57
N PHE A 161 5.56 11.29 -10.13
CA PHE A 161 4.35 10.48 -10.15
C PHE A 161 4.44 9.28 -9.21
N ARG A 162 3.28 8.66 -8.97
CA ARG A 162 3.20 7.23 -8.62
C ARG A 162 2.52 6.42 -9.72
N LEU A 163 2.90 5.15 -9.81
CA LEU A 163 2.43 4.22 -10.82
C LEU A 163 2.30 2.82 -10.21
N ALA A 164 1.22 2.11 -10.56
CA ALA A 164 1.00 0.72 -10.15
C ALA A 164 0.72 -0.17 -11.35
N LEU A 165 1.45 -1.28 -11.44
CA LEU A 165 1.25 -2.34 -12.42
C LEU A 165 0.71 -3.59 -11.72
N LEU A 166 -0.23 -4.26 -12.36
CA LEU A 166 -0.88 -5.47 -11.86
C LEU A 166 -0.84 -6.56 -12.93
N ARG A 167 -0.52 -7.79 -12.53
CA ARG A 167 -0.59 -8.96 -13.41
C ARG A 167 -0.97 -10.21 -12.63
N ASN A 168 -1.54 -11.19 -13.32
CA ASN A 168 -1.52 -12.57 -12.85
C ASN A 168 -0.13 -13.15 -13.16
N TRP A 169 0.65 -13.43 -12.12
CA TRP A 169 2.04 -13.90 -12.25
C TRP A 169 2.14 -15.40 -12.49
N LYS A 170 1.11 -16.17 -12.09
CA LYS A 170 1.04 -17.62 -12.32
C LYS A 170 0.84 -17.97 -13.78
N THR A 171 -0.01 -17.22 -14.47
CA THR A 171 -0.29 -17.39 -15.91
C THR A 171 0.50 -16.44 -16.80
N ASN A 172 1.43 -15.67 -16.20
CA ASN A 172 2.31 -14.71 -16.88
C ASN A 172 1.56 -13.75 -17.82
N THR A 173 0.40 -13.25 -17.38
CA THR A 173 -0.37 -12.26 -18.14
C THR A 173 0.42 -10.95 -18.29
N PRO A 174 0.20 -10.19 -19.39
CA PRO A 174 0.77 -8.86 -19.53
C PRO A 174 0.36 -7.93 -18.38
N GLU A 175 1.28 -7.08 -17.95
CA GLU A 175 1.00 -6.08 -16.93
C GLU A 175 -0.06 -5.07 -17.38
N LYS A 176 -0.94 -4.74 -16.44
CA LYS A 176 -1.94 -3.68 -16.58
C LYS A 176 -1.61 -2.54 -15.62
N LEU A 177 -1.62 -1.33 -16.13
CA LEU A 177 -1.57 -0.11 -15.35
C LEU A 177 -2.90 0.07 -14.62
N ILE A 178 -2.86 0.19 -13.29
CA ILE A 178 -4.05 0.37 -12.43
C ILE A 178 -4.05 1.68 -11.65
N ASP A 179 -2.89 2.31 -11.43
CA ASP A 179 -2.77 3.66 -10.87
C ASP A 179 -1.71 4.40 -11.67
N PHE A 180 -2.01 5.65 -12.00
CA PHE A 180 -1.04 6.60 -12.52
C PHE A 180 -1.48 7.98 -12.06
N THR A 181 -0.83 8.46 -11.01
CA THR A 181 -1.13 9.76 -10.40
C THR A 181 0.09 10.65 -10.56
N ARG A 182 -0.07 11.71 -11.35
CA ARG A 182 0.97 12.71 -11.63
C ARG A 182 1.02 13.80 -10.55
N TYR A 183 2.22 14.14 -10.11
CA TYR A 183 2.49 15.17 -9.10
C TYR A 183 3.04 16.46 -9.70
N ASP A 184 3.45 16.43 -10.96
CA ASP A 184 3.87 17.61 -11.72
C ASP A 184 2.68 18.50 -12.14
N LEU A 185 1.46 17.97 -12.08
CA LEU A 185 0.23 18.74 -12.30
C LEU A 185 -0.12 19.57 -11.06
N LYS A 186 -0.62 20.79 -11.28
CA LYS A 186 -1.10 21.66 -10.19
C LYS A 186 -2.24 20.98 -9.42
N ALA A 187 -2.01 20.73 -8.14
CA ALA A 187 -3.02 20.21 -7.21
C ALA A 187 -3.75 21.35 -6.47
N HIS A 188 -4.97 21.08 -6.01
CA HIS A 188 -5.73 21.97 -5.14
C HIS A 188 -6.37 21.14 -4.02
N GLU A 189 -6.19 21.60 -2.79
CA GLU A 189 -6.88 21.05 -1.63
C GLU A 189 -8.29 21.66 -1.52
N PRO A 190 -9.22 20.99 -0.82
CA PRO A 190 -10.48 21.61 -0.43
C PRO A 190 -10.26 22.91 0.34
N ALA A 191 -11.15 23.88 0.17
CA ALA A 191 -11.13 25.11 0.96
C ALA A 191 -11.39 24.82 2.45
N ASP A 192 -10.99 25.76 3.31
CA ASP A 192 -11.23 25.68 4.75
C ASP A 192 -12.71 25.38 5.05
N PRO A 193 -12.99 24.33 5.84
CA PRO A 193 -14.36 23.93 6.09
C PRO A 193 -15.07 24.97 6.97
N LYS A 194 -16.30 25.31 6.61
CA LYS A 194 -17.21 26.05 7.50
C LYS A 194 -18.01 25.07 8.36
N PRO A 195 -18.56 25.49 9.52
CA PRO A 195 -19.47 24.66 10.29
C PRO A 195 -20.57 24.05 9.41
N GLY A 196 -20.72 22.72 9.45
CA GLY A 196 -21.66 21.98 8.61
C GLY A 196 -21.22 21.69 7.17
N GLN A 197 -20.13 22.30 6.69
CA GLN A 197 -19.60 22.15 5.32
C GLN A 197 -18.25 21.41 5.31
N HIS A 198 -18.22 20.22 5.92
CA HIS A 198 -17.01 19.40 5.93
C HIS A 198 -16.91 18.55 4.66
N THR A 199 -15.71 18.42 4.12
CA THR A 199 -15.39 17.41 3.10
C THR A 199 -14.52 16.32 3.68
N ARG A 200 -14.80 15.07 3.28
CA ARG A 200 -13.99 13.89 3.62
C ARG A 200 -13.09 13.45 2.47
N ASN A 201 -13.17 14.12 1.32
CA ASN A 201 -12.39 13.74 0.14
C ASN A 201 -11.24 14.73 -0.09
N TRP A 202 -10.04 14.27 0.23
CA TRP A 202 -8.77 14.97 0.04
C TRP A 202 -7.88 14.22 -0.95
N SER A 203 -8.46 13.31 -1.74
CA SER A 203 -7.70 12.42 -2.61
C SER A 203 -7.10 13.19 -3.79
N LEU A 204 -5.78 13.11 -3.95
CA LEU A 204 -5.14 13.54 -5.20
C LEU A 204 -5.33 12.45 -6.26
N ILE A 205 -6.20 12.73 -7.24
CA ILE A 205 -6.55 11.80 -8.31
C ILE A 205 -6.54 12.57 -9.63
N ASN A 206 -5.83 12.06 -10.64
CA ASN A 206 -5.88 12.61 -11.99
C ASN A 206 -6.08 11.51 -13.05
N ARG A 207 -5.00 10.92 -13.58
CA ARG A 207 -5.04 10.14 -14.82
C ARG A 207 -5.64 8.74 -14.68
N LEU A 208 -5.22 7.97 -13.67
CA LEU A 208 -5.75 6.64 -13.40
C LEU A 208 -5.63 6.35 -11.89
N ASN A 209 -6.68 5.81 -11.27
CA ASN A 209 -6.69 5.51 -9.86
C ASN A 209 -7.05 4.06 -9.57
N GLN A 210 -6.27 3.43 -8.67
CA GLN A 210 -6.43 2.01 -8.32
C GLN A 210 -7.83 1.61 -7.83
N LYS A 211 -8.64 2.56 -7.35
CA LYS A 211 -9.97 2.28 -6.79
C LYS A 211 -11.01 1.92 -7.84
N GLU A 212 -10.74 2.20 -9.12
CA GLU A 212 -11.63 1.88 -10.24
C GLU A 212 -13.06 2.42 -10.05
N ILE A 213 -13.20 3.61 -9.48
CA ILE A 213 -14.53 4.20 -9.19
C ILE A 213 -15.03 5.14 -10.30
N ARG A 214 -14.15 5.55 -11.23
CA ARG A 214 -14.51 6.40 -12.38
C ARG A 214 -14.42 5.58 -13.67
N PRO A 215 -15.21 5.91 -14.72
CA PRO A 215 -15.17 5.17 -15.99
C PRO A 215 -13.77 5.07 -16.63
N GLN A 216 -12.94 6.10 -16.46
CA GLN A 216 -11.57 6.14 -16.97
C GLN A 216 -10.55 5.33 -16.16
N ASP A 217 -10.91 4.85 -14.96
CA ASP A 217 -10.00 4.12 -14.06
C ASP A 217 -9.85 2.63 -14.42
N LYS A 218 -10.48 2.18 -15.52
CA LYS A 218 -10.31 0.82 -16.02
C LYS A 218 -8.84 0.53 -16.30
N PRO A 219 -8.31 -0.64 -15.87
CA PRO A 219 -6.93 -1.01 -16.14
C PRO A 219 -6.58 -1.01 -17.64
N ILE A 220 -5.45 -0.41 -18.00
CA ILE A 220 -4.98 -0.30 -19.39
C ILE A 220 -3.57 -0.89 -19.56
N SER A 221 -3.16 -1.18 -20.79
CA SER A 221 -1.74 -1.38 -21.10
C SER A 221 -0.98 -0.06 -20.98
N ILE A 222 0.28 -0.11 -20.53
CA ILE A 222 1.12 1.10 -20.42
C ILE A 222 1.31 1.81 -21.77
N GLY A 223 1.30 1.07 -22.88
CA GLY A 223 1.40 1.63 -24.24
C GLY A 223 0.15 2.39 -24.69
N GLN A 224 -0.95 2.37 -23.93
CA GLN A 224 -2.15 3.17 -24.20
C GLN A 224 -2.08 4.58 -23.58
N LEU A 225 -1.03 4.89 -22.82
CA LEU A 225 -0.75 6.25 -22.38
C LEU A 225 -0.34 7.13 -23.57
N ASN A 226 -0.58 8.44 -23.49
CA ASN A 226 -0.12 9.35 -24.54
C ASN A 226 1.40 9.55 -24.50
N ALA A 227 1.98 10.20 -25.51
CA ALA A 227 3.42 10.36 -25.64
C ALA A 227 4.06 11.11 -24.44
N ASP A 228 3.41 12.16 -23.92
CA ASP A 228 3.92 12.93 -22.78
C ASP A 228 3.91 12.11 -21.48
N GLU A 229 2.85 11.33 -21.28
CA GLU A 229 2.71 10.40 -20.15
C GLU A 229 3.75 9.27 -20.21
N GLN A 230 4.01 8.72 -21.40
CA GLN A 230 5.08 7.74 -21.57
C GLN A 230 6.46 8.37 -21.37
N ALA A 231 6.67 9.60 -21.83
CA ALA A 231 7.94 10.31 -21.69
C ALA A 231 8.30 10.54 -20.21
N ILE A 232 7.34 10.95 -19.37
CA ILE A 232 7.60 11.13 -17.93
C ILE A 232 7.94 9.81 -17.23
N ILE A 233 7.27 8.71 -17.60
CA ILE A 233 7.60 7.37 -17.08
C ILE A 233 8.99 6.95 -17.56
N LYS A 234 9.28 7.07 -18.86
CA LYS A 234 10.54 6.66 -19.48
C LYS A 234 11.76 7.37 -18.87
N ARG A 235 11.61 8.62 -18.44
CA ARG A 235 12.68 9.36 -17.72
C ARG A 235 13.10 8.70 -16.41
N ARG A 236 12.20 7.98 -15.74
CA ARG A 236 12.45 7.33 -14.45
C ARG A 236 12.66 5.82 -14.57
N TYR A 237 11.89 5.18 -15.45
CA TYR A 237 11.83 3.75 -15.63
C TYR A 237 11.78 3.42 -17.14
N PRO A 238 12.88 3.62 -17.87
CA PRO A 238 12.92 3.35 -19.30
C PRO A 238 12.55 1.90 -19.62
N GLU A 239 12.84 0.94 -18.73
CA GLU A 239 12.52 -0.47 -18.88
C GLU A 239 11.00 -0.77 -18.92
N LEU A 240 10.16 0.14 -18.43
CA LEU A 240 8.70 -0.02 -18.50
C LEU A 240 8.12 0.39 -19.87
N ILE A 241 8.86 1.17 -20.65
CA ILE A 241 8.45 1.65 -21.96
C ILE A 241 9.33 0.96 -23.00
N LYS A 242 8.78 -0.11 -23.60
CA LYS A 242 9.47 -0.79 -24.71
C LYS A 242 9.56 0.17 -25.90
N ASP A 243 10.78 0.44 -26.36
CA ASP A 243 10.96 1.16 -27.62
C ASP A 243 10.45 0.31 -28.77
N ALA A 244 9.78 0.96 -29.73
CA ALA A 244 9.17 0.30 -30.89
C ALA A 244 10.20 -0.37 -31.83
N SER A 245 11.49 -0.35 -31.50
CA SER A 245 12.62 -0.84 -32.29
C SER A 245 13.07 -2.28 -31.97
N GLU A 246 12.37 -3.02 -31.10
CA GLU A 246 12.66 -4.44 -30.84
C GLU A 246 11.51 -5.37 -31.28
N LYS A 247 11.12 -5.27 -32.56
CA LYS A 247 10.33 -6.30 -33.24
C LYS A 247 10.98 -6.70 -34.56
#